data_AF-A0A1F9RHP5-F1
#
_entry.id   AF-A0A1F9RHP5-F1
#
_cell.length_a   1.000
_cell.length_b   1.000
_cell.length_c   1.000
_cell.angle_alpha   90.00
_cell.angle_beta   90.00
_cell.angle_gamma   90.00
#
_symmetry.space_group_name_H-M   'P 1'
#
loop_
_entity.id
_entity.type
_entity.pdbx_description
1 polymer ?
#
loop_
_entity_poly.entity_id
_entity_poly.type
_entity_poly.pdbx_seq_one_letter_code
_entity_poly.pdbx_strand_id
1 'polypeptide(L)'
;MRGARLHPLYFLALAACLASAWTLGREWEALMAPPAGGGVLLRAQSSGDEEEEEEAAEEQEYTSRARHTEKGTAQRIYKEGGELKAQYHFINFNKDRVSVNFGMKEPAYRKYLAGYGYADFELSGLRAWRETARGATWKKTYAESGKAAAERAIAAVDLEYETRLRALLRARGLALRAGNLVECDMPVIVKRNVEMLKPLALAFSRIAAERRWSEENLIGGVLSMVQTAIRYKIPPTVEDGLHTGGLLPPARTLLSGWGDCDTKTGLLASILGNWKGIRMVGIAVPGHYLMAIRRLPGKGDIFVRYEGLEYVLVEPAGPAWLDPGTVGQATTALLAGKDGYRVEPFF
;
A
#
# COMPACT_ATOMS: atom_id res chain seq x y z
N MET A 1 1.30 9.71 -72.08
CA MET A 1 1.40 9.57 -70.62
C MET A 1 2.65 8.75 -70.30
N ARG A 2 3.72 9.37 -69.77
CA ARG A 2 4.96 8.66 -69.40
C ARG A 2 4.72 7.92 -68.08
N GLY A 3 4.74 6.58 -68.12
CA GLY A 3 4.60 5.75 -66.92
C GLY A 3 5.75 6.01 -65.95
N ALA A 4 5.41 6.36 -64.71
CA ALA A 4 6.38 6.53 -63.64
C ALA A 4 7.07 5.18 -63.39
N ARG A 5 8.36 5.08 -63.74
CA ARG A 5 9.20 3.93 -63.39
C ARG A 5 9.58 4.06 -61.91
N LEU A 6 8.92 3.27 -61.06
CA LEU A 6 9.30 3.13 -59.67
C LEU A 6 10.66 2.45 -59.60
N HIS A 7 11.66 3.19 -59.14
CA HIS A 7 13.02 2.70 -58.98
C HIS A 7 13.07 1.65 -57.85
N PRO A 8 13.78 0.52 -58.03
CA PRO A 8 13.91 -0.52 -57.00
C PRO A 8 14.45 0.00 -55.65
N LEU A 9 15.15 1.13 -55.65
CA LEU A 9 15.61 1.83 -54.44
C LEU A 9 14.46 2.29 -53.53
N TYR A 10 13.28 2.63 -54.08
CA TYR A 10 12.12 3.02 -53.27
C TYR A 10 11.55 1.85 -52.47
N PHE A 11 11.60 0.64 -53.01
CA PHE A 11 11.15 -0.55 -52.30
C PHE A 11 12.11 -0.92 -51.17
N LEU A 12 13.42 -0.74 -51.36
CA LEU A 12 14.41 -0.92 -50.31
C LEU A 12 14.27 0.11 -49.18
N ALA A 13 14.06 1.38 -49.53
CA ALA A 13 13.82 2.43 -48.54
C ALA A 13 12.53 2.19 -47.74
N LEU A 14 11.45 1.77 -48.41
CA LEU A 14 10.19 1.44 -47.75
C LEU A 14 10.35 0.23 -46.81
N ALA A 15 11.06 -0.81 -47.24
CA ALA A 15 11.34 -1.98 -46.42
C ALA A 15 12.17 -1.63 -45.18
N ALA A 16 13.18 -0.76 -45.32
CA ALA A 16 13.97 -0.25 -44.20
C ALA A 16 13.10 0.54 -43.21
N CYS A 17 12.25 1.46 -43.68
CA CYS A 17 11.35 2.22 -42.82
C CYS A 17 10.34 1.32 -42.08
N LEU A 18 9.79 0.29 -42.74
CA LEU A 18 8.89 -0.66 -42.11
C LEU A 18 9.60 -1.53 -41.06
N ALA A 19 10.85 -1.94 -41.32
CA ALA A 19 11.66 -2.67 -40.35
C ALA A 19 11.97 -1.80 -39.12
N SER A 20 12.35 -0.53 -39.31
CA SER A 20 12.61 0.42 -38.23
C SER A 20 11.35 0.72 -37.40
N ALA A 21 10.19 0.87 -38.06
CA ALA A 21 8.92 1.06 -37.37
C ALA A 21 8.52 -0.18 -36.57
N TRP A 22 8.81 -1.39 -37.08
CA TRP A 22 8.55 -2.64 -36.37
C TRP A 22 9.47 -2.83 -35.15
N THR A 23 10.77 -2.49 -35.26
CA THR A 23 11.70 -2.58 -34.13
C THR A 23 11.34 -1.58 -33.03
N LEU A 24 11.07 -0.32 -33.39
CA LEU A 24 10.61 0.70 -32.44
C LEU A 24 9.26 0.32 -31.82
N GLY A 25 8.34 -0.23 -32.60
CA GLY A 25 7.07 -0.75 -32.11
C GLY A 25 7.25 -1.86 -31.07
N ARG A 26 8.18 -2.80 -31.30
CA ARG A 26 8.49 -3.87 -30.33
C ARG A 26 9.16 -3.35 -29.06
N GLU A 27 10.05 -2.37 -29.17
CA GLU A 27 10.67 -1.72 -28.00
C GLU A 27 9.62 -0.97 -27.17
N TRP A 28 8.71 -0.25 -27.82
CA TRP A 28 7.59 0.40 -27.16
C TRP A 28 6.60 -0.59 -26.55
N GLU A 29 6.28 -1.68 -27.23
CA GLU A 29 5.47 -2.76 -26.67
C GLU A 29 6.16 -3.45 -25.48
N ALA A 30 7.48 -3.59 -25.49
CA ALA A 30 8.24 -4.13 -24.35
C ALA A 30 8.26 -3.17 -23.15
N LEU A 31 8.27 -1.85 -23.39
CA LEU A 31 8.13 -0.82 -22.35
C LEU A 31 6.69 -0.70 -21.82
N MET A 32 5.69 -0.98 -22.66
CA MET A 32 4.27 -0.96 -22.28
C MET A 32 3.78 -2.31 -21.74
N ALA A 33 4.48 -3.40 -22.03
CA ALA A 33 4.27 -4.68 -21.39
C ALA A 33 4.77 -4.59 -19.95
N PRO A 34 3.91 -4.81 -18.95
CA PRO A 34 4.40 -4.95 -17.58
C PRO A 34 5.45 -6.08 -17.57
N PRO A 35 6.60 -5.89 -16.88
CA PRO A 35 7.69 -6.84 -16.90
C PRO A 35 7.20 -8.25 -16.56
N ALA A 36 7.78 -9.26 -17.20
CA ALA A 36 7.42 -10.67 -17.05
C ALA A 36 7.75 -11.26 -15.67
N GLY A 37 8.20 -10.45 -14.71
CA GLY A 37 8.19 -10.75 -13.28
C GLY A 37 7.34 -9.68 -12.60
N GLY A 38 6.33 -10.10 -11.84
CA GLY A 38 5.30 -9.25 -11.23
C GLY A 38 5.82 -7.88 -10.78
N GLY A 39 5.55 -6.85 -11.59
CA GLY A 39 5.85 -5.44 -11.35
C GLY A 39 5.03 -4.83 -10.22
N VAL A 40 5.12 -5.47 -9.05
CA VAL A 40 4.82 -4.91 -7.75
C VAL A 40 6.09 -4.15 -7.35
N LEU A 41 6.14 -2.82 -7.50
CA LEU A 41 7.11 -2.12 -6.65
C LEU A 41 6.54 -2.23 -5.24
N LEU A 42 7.38 -2.72 -4.36
CA LEU A 42 7.29 -2.34 -2.97
C LEU A 42 7.13 -0.81 -2.96
N ARG A 43 6.12 -0.31 -2.24
CA ARG A 43 6.32 1.03 -1.67
C ARG A 43 7.66 0.97 -1.02
N ALA A 44 8.53 1.94 -1.31
CA ALA A 44 9.93 1.93 -0.89
C ALA A 44 10.02 1.56 0.60
N GLN A 45 10.10 0.26 0.86
CA GLN A 45 10.68 -0.35 2.02
C GLN A 45 12.16 -0.19 1.72
N SER A 46 12.99 0.16 2.69
CA SER A 46 14.41 0.36 2.43
C SER A 46 15.01 -0.92 1.82
N SER A 47 15.10 -0.94 0.50
CA SER A 47 16.02 -1.76 -0.26
C SER A 47 17.33 -1.00 -0.24
N GLY A 48 18.17 -1.31 0.75
CA GLY A 48 19.59 -1.32 0.46
C GLY A 48 19.79 -2.49 -0.50
N ASP A 49 19.97 -2.19 -1.78
CA ASP A 49 20.39 -3.19 -2.76
C ASP A 49 21.80 -3.67 -2.39
N GLU A 50 21.94 -4.96 -2.08
CA GLU A 50 22.81 -5.93 -2.76
C GLU A 50 23.06 -7.16 -1.87
N GLU A 51 22.88 -8.33 -2.48
CA GLU A 51 23.39 -9.67 -2.13
C GLU A 51 22.62 -10.53 -1.10
N GLU A 52 22.19 -11.68 -1.61
CA GLU A 52 21.84 -12.88 -0.85
C GLU A 52 23.08 -13.39 -0.10
N GLU A 53 22.83 -14.01 1.06
CA GLU A 53 23.78 -14.76 1.89
C GLU A 53 24.81 -13.93 2.67
N GLU A 54 24.47 -13.56 3.92
CA GLU A 54 25.15 -14.06 5.11
C GLU A 54 24.51 -13.49 6.39
N GLU A 55 24.76 -14.18 7.49
CA GLU A 55 24.14 -14.03 8.79
C GLU A 55 24.24 -12.62 9.39
N ALA A 56 23.12 -12.16 9.99
CA ALA A 56 23.10 -11.31 11.17
C ALA A 56 24.18 -10.20 11.28
N ALA A 57 24.16 -9.20 10.40
CA ALA A 57 24.87 -7.95 10.68
C ALA A 57 24.17 -6.76 10.01
N GLU A 58 23.97 -5.71 10.80
CA GLU A 58 23.61 -4.34 10.41
C GLU A 58 22.14 -4.05 10.08
N GLU A 59 21.33 -4.05 11.16
CA GLU A 59 20.17 -3.15 11.30
C GLU A 59 20.60 -1.71 10.95
N GLN A 60 20.37 -1.25 9.71
CA GLN A 60 20.53 0.16 9.37
C GLN A 60 19.61 1.01 10.27
N GLU A 61 20.26 1.89 11.01
CA GLU A 61 19.79 2.53 12.24
C GLU A 61 18.66 3.54 11.98
N TYR A 62 17.42 3.06 11.97
CA TYR A 62 16.19 3.88 12.02
C TYR A 62 15.79 4.28 13.45
N THR A 63 16.69 4.17 14.44
CA THR A 63 16.36 4.43 15.85
C THR A 63 16.99 5.72 16.35
N SER A 64 16.30 6.85 16.19
CA SER A 64 16.62 8.01 17.01
C SER A 64 16.06 7.85 18.42
N ARG A 65 16.98 7.80 19.39
CA ARG A 65 16.82 7.81 20.86
C ARG A 65 16.31 6.50 21.50
N ALA A 66 17.24 5.92 22.28
CA ALA A 66 17.11 4.84 23.26
C ALA A 66 16.51 3.52 22.74
N ARG A 67 17.36 2.50 22.60
CA ARG A 67 16.94 1.09 22.62
C ARG A 67 16.23 0.81 23.95
N HIS A 68 14.93 1.07 24.02
CA HIS A 68 14.07 0.51 25.04
C HIS A 68 13.68 -0.90 24.58
N THR A 69 14.49 -1.89 24.93
CA THR A 69 14.06 -3.29 24.95
C THR A 69 13.06 -3.43 26.10
N GLU A 70 11.80 -3.08 25.85
CA GLU A 70 10.83 -2.94 26.94
C GLU A 70 10.51 -4.28 27.61
N LYS A 71 11.04 -4.46 28.83
CA LYS A 71 10.38 -5.22 29.90
C LYS A 71 9.01 -4.57 30.17
N GLY A 72 8.00 -4.88 29.36
CA GLY A 72 6.70 -4.23 29.46
C GLY A 72 5.68 -4.65 28.42
N THR A 73 6.13 -5.22 27.30
CA THR A 73 5.26 -5.56 26.18
C THR A 73 5.26 -7.07 25.90
N ALA A 74 4.08 -7.63 25.69
CA ALA A 74 3.88 -9.03 25.37
C ALA A 74 2.70 -9.19 24.41
N GLN A 75 2.84 -10.09 23.43
CA GLN A 75 1.75 -10.50 22.57
C GLN A 75 1.53 -12.01 22.67
N ARG A 76 0.27 -12.43 22.61
CA ARG A 76 -0.12 -13.85 22.55
C ARG A 76 -1.10 -14.03 21.41
N ILE A 77 -0.73 -14.87 20.44
CA ILE A 77 -1.56 -15.23 19.29
C ILE A 77 -1.85 -16.71 19.37
N TYR A 78 -3.12 -17.09 19.26
CA TYR A 78 -3.53 -18.46 19.50
C TYR A 78 -4.85 -18.77 18.79
N LYS A 79 -5.13 -20.07 18.66
CA LYS A 79 -6.39 -20.58 18.15
C LYS A 79 -7.20 -21.18 19.29
N GLU A 80 -8.48 -20.87 19.34
CA GLU A 80 -9.39 -21.42 20.34
C GLU A 80 -10.82 -21.45 19.80
N GLY A 81 -11.49 -22.61 19.85
CA GLY A 81 -12.89 -22.72 19.45
C GLY A 81 -13.19 -22.34 18.00
N GLY A 82 -12.25 -22.54 17.07
CA GLY A 82 -12.40 -22.15 15.66
C GLY A 82 -12.23 -20.65 15.40
N GLU A 83 -11.68 -19.92 16.37
CA GLU A 83 -11.32 -18.51 16.26
C GLU A 83 -9.81 -18.32 16.33
N LEU A 84 -9.32 -17.37 15.54
CA LEU A 84 -7.99 -16.81 15.70
C LEU A 84 -8.09 -15.65 16.68
N LYS A 85 -7.25 -15.64 17.71
CA LYS A 85 -7.26 -14.62 18.75
C LYS A 85 -5.86 -14.05 18.95
N ALA A 86 -5.83 -12.77 19.30
CA ALA A 86 -4.64 -12.03 19.67
C ALA A 86 -4.91 -11.24 20.94
N GLN A 87 -3.95 -11.28 21.86
CA GLN A 87 -3.92 -10.49 23.08
C GLN A 87 -2.63 -9.69 23.10
N TYR A 88 -2.76 -8.40 23.40
CA TYR A 88 -1.64 -7.46 23.49
C TYR A 88 -1.60 -6.85 24.89
N HIS A 89 -0.43 -6.91 25.50
CA HIS A 89 -0.09 -6.23 26.74
C HIS A 89 1.04 -5.27 26.45
N PHE A 90 0.92 -4.01 26.83
CA PHE A 90 1.92 -3.00 26.56
C PHE A 90 1.83 -1.90 27.61
N ILE A 91 2.85 -1.04 27.64
CA ILE A 91 2.81 0.21 28.39
C ILE A 91 2.54 1.31 27.37
N ASN A 92 1.64 2.26 27.67
CA ASN A 92 1.45 3.44 26.81
C ASN A 92 2.34 4.62 27.25
N PHE A 93 2.29 5.72 26.51
CA PHE A 93 3.08 6.93 26.83
C PHE A 93 2.77 7.56 28.20
N ASN A 94 1.57 7.32 28.75
CA ASN A 94 1.18 7.72 30.10
C ASN A 94 1.69 6.75 31.19
N LYS A 95 2.50 5.76 30.83
CA LYS A 95 3.00 4.68 31.69
C LYS A 95 1.90 3.76 32.23
N ASP A 96 0.74 3.77 31.60
CA ASP A 96 -0.35 2.85 31.89
C ASP A 96 -0.03 1.47 31.33
N ARG A 97 -0.21 0.41 32.14
CA ARG A 97 -0.26 -0.97 31.63
C ARG A 97 -1.61 -1.22 30.99
N VAL A 98 -1.63 -1.49 29.69
CA VAL A 98 -2.85 -1.64 28.89
C VAL A 98 -2.91 -3.05 28.33
N SER A 99 -4.11 -3.63 28.31
CA SER A 99 -4.38 -4.91 27.66
C SER A 99 -5.55 -4.78 26.72
N VAL A 100 -5.40 -5.27 25.48
CA VAL A 100 -6.48 -5.32 24.49
C VAL A 100 -6.47 -6.67 23.79
N ASN A 101 -7.65 -7.08 23.32
CA ASN A 101 -7.84 -8.35 22.63
C ASN A 101 -8.51 -8.10 21.28
N PHE A 102 -8.16 -8.92 20.31
CA PHE A 102 -8.81 -8.98 19.01
C PHE A 102 -9.00 -10.44 18.62
N GLY A 103 -10.09 -10.76 17.92
CA GLY A 103 -10.33 -12.12 17.47
C GLY A 103 -11.27 -12.17 16.29
N MET A 104 -11.12 -13.21 15.48
CA MET A 104 -11.96 -13.44 14.31
C MET A 104 -12.15 -14.93 14.07
N LYS A 105 -13.38 -15.32 13.68
CA LYS A 105 -13.68 -16.70 13.27
C LYS A 105 -12.86 -17.09 12.06
N GLU A 106 -12.32 -18.32 12.03
CA GLU A 106 -11.45 -18.77 10.94
C GLU A 106 -12.08 -18.66 9.53
N PRO A 107 -13.38 -18.99 9.31
CA PRO A 107 -14.00 -18.80 8.00
C PRO A 107 -14.07 -17.33 7.59
N ALA A 108 -14.36 -16.43 8.53
CA ALA A 108 -14.37 -14.99 8.28
C ALA A 108 -12.95 -14.48 7.97
N TYR A 109 -11.93 -14.99 8.67
CA TYR A 109 -10.53 -14.68 8.40
C TYR A 109 -10.06 -15.10 7.02
N ARG A 110 -10.36 -16.33 6.62
CA ARG A 110 -10.06 -16.79 5.26
C ARG A 110 -10.74 -15.94 4.19
N LYS A 111 -12.03 -15.63 4.37
CA LYS A 111 -12.77 -14.75 3.45
C LYS A 111 -12.18 -13.34 3.40
N TYR A 112 -11.77 -12.81 4.55
CA TYR A 112 -11.12 -11.51 4.65
C TYR A 112 -9.80 -11.47 3.88
N LEU A 113 -8.92 -12.46 4.10
CA LEU A 113 -7.61 -12.55 3.42
C LEU A 113 -7.76 -12.70 1.92
N ALA A 114 -8.70 -13.53 1.47
CA ALA A 114 -8.99 -13.70 0.04
C ALA A 114 -9.45 -12.41 -0.65
N GLY A 115 -9.75 -11.35 0.10
CA GLY A 115 -10.10 -10.03 -0.40
C GLY A 115 -8.90 -9.11 -0.70
N TYR A 116 -7.66 -9.52 -0.41
CA TYR A 116 -6.44 -8.73 -0.60
C TYR A 116 -5.45 -9.43 -1.51
N GLY A 117 -4.72 -8.63 -2.28
CA GLY A 117 -3.81 -9.11 -3.31
C GLY A 117 -4.53 -9.73 -4.52
N TYR A 118 -3.80 -9.95 -5.61
CA TYR A 118 -4.33 -10.60 -6.81
C TYR A 118 -3.50 -11.84 -7.16
N ALA A 119 -4.13 -12.80 -7.83
CA ALA A 119 -3.44 -13.94 -8.42
C ALA A 119 -3.15 -13.72 -9.91
N ASP A 120 -2.10 -14.38 -10.44
CA ASP A 120 -1.71 -14.26 -11.86
C ASP A 120 -2.83 -14.65 -12.83
N PHE A 121 -3.67 -15.61 -12.46
CA PHE A 121 -4.79 -16.05 -13.31
C PHE A 121 -5.85 -14.95 -13.48
N GLU A 122 -6.02 -14.05 -12.50
CA GLU A 122 -6.97 -12.94 -12.58
C GLU A 122 -6.51 -11.92 -13.63
N LEU A 123 -5.23 -11.56 -13.62
CA LEU A 123 -4.65 -10.68 -14.63
C LEU A 123 -4.62 -11.34 -16.01
N SER A 124 -4.27 -12.62 -16.07
CA SER A 124 -4.22 -13.38 -17.32
C SER A 124 -5.61 -13.48 -17.95
N GLY A 125 -6.65 -13.73 -17.15
CA GLY A 125 -8.04 -13.75 -17.60
C GLY A 125 -8.47 -12.38 -18.16
N LEU A 126 -8.10 -11.29 -17.51
CA LEU A 126 -8.41 -9.95 -18.00
C LEU A 126 -7.67 -9.61 -19.30
N ARG A 127 -6.42 -10.03 -19.46
CA ARG A 127 -5.67 -9.90 -20.72
C ARG A 127 -6.29 -10.73 -21.84
N ALA A 128 -6.64 -11.98 -21.58
CA ALA A 128 -7.29 -12.85 -22.56
C ALA A 128 -8.63 -12.27 -23.05
N TRP A 129 -9.40 -11.68 -22.13
CA TRP A 129 -10.62 -10.94 -22.49
C TRP A 129 -10.30 -9.76 -23.42
N ARG A 130 -9.28 -8.95 -23.12
CA ARG A 130 -8.86 -7.81 -23.95
C ARG A 130 -8.53 -8.25 -25.36
N GLU A 131 -7.69 -9.29 -25.52
CA GLU A 131 -7.28 -9.75 -26.85
C GLU A 131 -8.47 -10.29 -27.66
N THR A 132 -9.37 -11.03 -27.02
CA THR A 132 -10.61 -11.52 -27.66
C THR A 132 -11.50 -10.35 -28.10
N ALA A 133 -11.69 -9.36 -27.24
CA ALA A 133 -12.50 -8.18 -27.50
C ALA A 133 -11.89 -7.32 -28.62
N ARG A 134 -10.56 -7.12 -28.62
CA ARG A 134 -9.83 -6.41 -29.69
C ARG A 134 -10.01 -7.12 -31.04
N GLY A 135 -9.80 -8.43 -31.08
CA GLY A 135 -9.95 -9.22 -32.31
C GLY A 135 -11.36 -9.18 -32.88
N ALA A 136 -12.38 -9.34 -32.02
CA ALA A 136 -13.79 -9.27 -32.42
C ALA A 136 -14.16 -7.86 -32.92
N THR A 137 -13.74 -6.82 -32.19
CA THR A 137 -14.01 -5.42 -32.54
C THR A 137 -13.34 -5.04 -33.84
N TRP A 138 -12.06 -5.40 -34.02
CA TRP A 138 -11.33 -5.15 -35.26
C TRP A 138 -12.02 -5.79 -36.45
N LYS A 139 -12.31 -7.10 -36.39
CA LYS A 139 -12.92 -7.84 -37.49
C LYS A 139 -14.27 -7.23 -37.89
N LYS A 140 -15.10 -6.86 -36.91
CA LYS A 140 -16.40 -6.24 -37.15
C LYS A 140 -16.26 -4.86 -37.78
N THR A 141 -15.57 -3.94 -37.10
CA THR A 141 -15.52 -2.54 -37.52
C THR A 141 -14.69 -2.32 -38.78
N TYR A 142 -13.66 -3.14 -39.02
CA TYR A 142 -12.88 -3.07 -40.25
C TYR A 142 -13.74 -3.41 -41.48
N ALA A 143 -14.58 -4.44 -41.38
CA ALA A 143 -15.49 -4.84 -42.45
C ALA A 143 -16.57 -3.78 -42.70
N GLU A 144 -17.09 -3.13 -41.65
CA GLU A 144 -18.19 -2.16 -41.73
C GLU A 144 -17.73 -0.74 -42.11
N SER A 145 -16.54 -0.31 -41.68
CA SER A 145 -16.14 1.11 -41.69
C SER A 145 -14.65 1.35 -41.94
N GLY A 146 -13.90 0.32 -42.30
CA GLY A 146 -12.49 0.42 -42.66
C GLY A 146 -11.53 0.64 -41.49
N LYS A 147 -10.24 0.75 -41.81
CA LYS A 147 -9.13 0.72 -40.85
C LYS A 147 -9.20 1.79 -39.76
N ALA A 148 -9.39 3.07 -40.14
CA ALA A 148 -9.38 4.18 -39.18
C ALA A 148 -10.55 4.11 -38.17
N ALA A 149 -11.69 3.54 -38.56
CA ALA A 149 -12.79 3.29 -37.64
C ALA A 149 -12.47 2.13 -36.68
N ALA A 150 -11.85 1.06 -37.19
CA ALA A 150 -11.44 -0.08 -36.37
C ALA A 150 -10.38 0.28 -35.33
N GLU A 151 -9.39 1.10 -35.69
CA GLU A 151 -8.37 1.61 -34.75
C GLU A 151 -9.00 2.43 -33.61
N ARG A 152 -9.96 3.31 -33.92
CA ARG A 152 -10.71 4.07 -32.91
C ARG A 152 -11.56 3.17 -32.02
N ALA A 153 -12.15 2.11 -32.57
CA ALA A 153 -12.95 1.17 -31.81
C ALA A 153 -12.08 0.31 -30.86
N ILE A 154 -10.87 -0.06 -31.26
CA ILE A 154 -9.90 -0.73 -30.38
C ILE A 154 -9.55 0.15 -29.17
N ALA A 155 -9.35 1.46 -29.37
CA ALA A 155 -9.02 2.36 -28.27
C ALA A 155 -10.09 2.35 -27.15
N ALA A 156 -11.37 2.15 -27.51
CA ALA A 156 -12.44 1.99 -26.53
C ALA A 156 -12.33 0.68 -25.73
N VAL A 157 -11.92 -0.41 -26.38
CA VAL A 157 -11.65 -1.71 -25.71
C VAL A 157 -10.48 -1.57 -24.73
N ASP A 158 -9.43 -0.84 -25.11
CA ASP A 158 -8.27 -0.61 -24.26
C ASP A 158 -8.63 0.25 -23.03
N LEU A 159 -9.45 1.28 -23.22
CA LEU A 159 -9.97 2.08 -22.10
C LEU A 159 -10.82 1.24 -21.14
N GLU A 160 -11.63 0.32 -21.67
CA GLU A 160 -12.40 -0.61 -20.85
C GLU A 160 -11.50 -1.59 -20.10
N TYR A 161 -10.45 -2.11 -20.75
CA TYR A 161 -9.43 -2.94 -20.11
C TYR A 161 -8.78 -2.22 -18.92
N GLU A 162 -8.31 -0.97 -19.12
CA GLU A 162 -7.70 -0.18 -18.06
C GLU A 162 -8.67 0.06 -16.89
N THR A 163 -9.93 0.35 -17.21
CA THR A 163 -10.98 0.55 -16.20
C THR A 163 -11.18 -0.72 -15.38
N ARG A 164 -11.29 -1.89 -16.03
CA ARG A 164 -11.44 -3.19 -15.37
C ARG A 164 -10.20 -3.56 -14.55
N LEU A 165 -9.00 -3.28 -15.05
CA LEU A 165 -7.74 -3.52 -14.36
C LEU A 165 -7.64 -2.69 -13.08
N ARG A 166 -7.91 -1.38 -13.17
CA ARG A 166 -7.94 -0.48 -12.02
C ARG A 166 -8.99 -0.91 -10.99
N ALA A 167 -10.18 -1.33 -11.45
CA ALA A 167 -11.24 -1.80 -10.58
C ALA A 167 -10.86 -3.10 -9.86
N LEU A 168 -10.25 -4.07 -10.57
CA LEU A 168 -9.72 -5.30 -9.99
C LEU A 168 -8.69 -4.99 -8.90
N LEU A 169 -7.64 -4.25 -9.23
CA LEU A 169 -6.57 -3.91 -8.29
C LEU A 169 -7.13 -3.17 -7.07
N ARG A 170 -8.00 -2.18 -7.28
CA ARG A 170 -8.64 -1.43 -6.19
C ARG A 170 -9.47 -2.32 -5.27
N ALA A 171 -10.21 -3.28 -5.83
CA ALA A 171 -10.96 -4.26 -5.04
C ALA A 171 -10.04 -5.18 -4.21
N ARG A 172 -8.78 -5.34 -4.63
CA ARG A 172 -7.73 -6.09 -3.92
C ARG A 172 -6.87 -5.23 -2.97
N GLY A 173 -7.20 -3.96 -2.79
CA GLY A 173 -6.45 -3.04 -1.93
C GLY A 173 -5.19 -2.45 -2.58
N LEU A 174 -5.11 -2.49 -3.91
CA LEU A 174 -3.96 -2.05 -4.68
C LEU A 174 -4.33 -0.92 -5.64
N ALA A 175 -3.37 -0.09 -6.01
CA ALA A 175 -3.54 1.00 -6.97
C ALA A 175 -2.57 0.84 -8.13
N LEU A 176 -3.08 1.08 -9.35
CA LEU A 176 -2.25 1.22 -10.54
C LEU A 176 -1.80 2.67 -10.70
N ARG A 177 -0.50 2.90 -10.63
CA ARG A 177 0.18 4.20 -10.79
C ARG A 177 0.77 4.35 -12.19
N ALA A 178 1.31 5.54 -12.44
CA ALA A 178 2.03 5.82 -13.68
C ALA A 178 3.19 4.82 -13.87
N GLY A 179 3.51 4.49 -15.11
CA GLY A 179 4.55 3.50 -15.43
C GLY A 179 4.13 2.05 -15.16
N ASN A 180 2.82 1.75 -15.13
CA ASN A 180 2.27 0.41 -14.86
C ASN A 180 2.67 -0.19 -13.51
N LEU A 181 2.95 0.69 -12.55
CA LEU A 181 3.31 0.27 -11.20
C LEU A 181 2.07 -0.08 -10.38
N VAL A 182 2.05 -1.27 -9.79
CA VAL A 182 1.10 -1.65 -8.73
C VAL A 182 1.71 -1.41 -7.35
N GLU A 183 1.03 -0.63 -6.51
CA GLU A 183 1.37 -0.41 -5.09
C GLU A 183 0.14 -0.60 -4.18
N CYS A 184 0.34 -0.64 -2.86
CA CYS A 184 -0.76 -0.66 -1.89
C CYS A 184 -1.58 0.64 -1.90
N ASP A 185 -2.91 0.52 -2.05
CA ASP A 185 -3.85 1.65 -1.95
C ASP A 185 -4.23 1.88 -0.49
N MET A 186 -3.37 2.57 0.25
CA MET A 186 -3.56 2.80 1.69
C MET A 186 -4.90 3.43 2.05
N PRO A 187 -5.39 4.50 1.38
CA PRO A 187 -6.72 5.03 1.66
C PRO A 187 -7.83 3.98 1.55
N VAL A 188 -7.78 3.11 0.53
CA VAL A 188 -8.76 2.02 0.37
C VAL A 188 -8.61 0.96 1.46
N ILE A 189 -7.38 0.54 1.75
CA ILE A 189 -7.10 -0.43 2.81
C ILE A 189 -7.61 0.10 4.15
N VAL A 190 -7.25 1.33 4.52
CA VAL A 190 -7.67 1.95 5.77
C VAL A 190 -9.19 1.99 5.87
N LYS A 191 -9.86 2.57 4.86
CA LYS A 191 -11.31 2.72 4.80
C LYS A 191 -12.04 1.38 4.91
N ARG A 192 -11.55 0.34 4.24
CA ARG A 192 -12.16 -1.00 4.24
C ARG A 192 -12.09 -1.68 5.61
N ASN A 193 -11.13 -1.30 6.45
CA ASN A 193 -10.86 -1.95 7.73
C ASN A 193 -11.40 -1.20 8.94
N VAL A 194 -11.86 0.06 8.79
CA VAL A 194 -12.38 0.86 9.92
C VAL A 194 -13.45 0.10 10.70
N GLU A 195 -14.56 -0.28 10.05
CA GLU A 195 -15.66 -0.96 10.74
C GLU A 195 -15.27 -2.34 11.28
N MET A 196 -14.35 -3.04 10.61
CA MET A 196 -13.86 -4.34 11.08
C MET A 196 -13.09 -4.23 12.41
N LEU A 197 -12.35 -3.14 12.60
CA LEU A 197 -11.57 -2.90 13.82
C LEU A 197 -12.35 -2.16 14.92
N LYS A 198 -13.63 -1.87 14.69
CA LYS A 198 -14.51 -1.24 15.68
C LYS A 198 -14.53 -1.92 17.05
N PRO A 199 -14.52 -3.26 17.18
CA PRO A 199 -14.44 -3.90 18.51
C PRO A 199 -13.18 -3.48 19.28
N LEU A 200 -12.05 -3.34 18.60
CA LEU A 200 -10.80 -2.89 19.21
C LEU A 200 -10.86 -1.39 19.58
N ALA A 201 -11.41 -0.55 18.70
CA ALA A 201 -11.63 0.87 19.01
C ALA A 201 -12.56 1.07 20.22
N LEU A 202 -13.60 0.25 20.36
CA LEU A 202 -14.49 0.27 21.54
C LEU A 202 -13.77 -0.18 22.81
N ALA A 203 -12.85 -1.15 22.72
CA ALA A 203 -12.02 -1.56 23.86
C ALA A 203 -11.14 -0.39 24.34
N PHE A 204 -10.48 0.31 23.42
CA PHE A 204 -9.72 1.52 23.73
C PHE A 204 -10.60 2.63 24.32
N SER A 205 -11.81 2.81 23.79
CA SER A 205 -12.76 3.81 24.32
C SER A 205 -13.19 3.49 25.76
N ARG A 206 -13.39 2.21 26.10
CA ARG A 206 -13.66 1.78 27.48
C ARG A 206 -12.50 2.09 28.41
N ILE A 207 -11.28 1.70 28.02
CA ILE A 207 -10.07 1.95 28.80
C ILE A 207 -9.87 3.45 29.00
N ALA A 208 -10.07 4.25 27.94
CA ALA A 208 -10.00 5.70 28.00
C ALA A 208 -11.02 6.29 28.98
N ALA A 209 -12.26 5.81 28.98
CA ALA A 209 -13.29 6.27 29.91
C ALA A 209 -12.95 5.91 31.37
N GLU A 210 -12.53 4.68 31.62
CA GLU A 210 -12.15 4.18 32.96
C GLU A 210 -10.95 4.93 33.53
N ARG A 211 -9.95 5.22 32.69
CA ARG A 211 -8.72 5.93 33.07
C ARG A 211 -8.77 7.45 32.87
N ARG A 212 -9.92 7.97 32.40
CA ARG A 212 -10.13 9.40 32.09
C ARG A 212 -9.07 9.96 31.12
N TRP A 213 -8.73 9.19 30.09
CA TRP A 213 -7.82 9.65 29.03
C TRP A 213 -8.44 10.80 28.24
N SER A 214 -7.62 11.79 27.92
CA SER A 214 -7.91 12.76 26.86
C SER A 214 -7.91 12.09 25.48
N GLU A 215 -8.34 12.82 24.45
CA GLU A 215 -8.23 12.35 23.06
C GLU A 215 -6.76 12.10 22.66
N GLU A 216 -5.83 12.95 23.11
CA GLU A 216 -4.39 12.74 22.88
C GLU A 216 -3.88 11.46 23.54
N ASN A 217 -4.31 11.17 24.77
CA ASN A 217 -3.94 9.94 25.48
C ASN A 217 -4.56 8.69 24.86
N LEU A 218 -5.76 8.80 24.30
CA LEU A 218 -6.40 7.74 23.52
C LEU A 218 -5.59 7.44 22.24
N ILE A 219 -5.28 8.47 21.45
CA ILE A 219 -4.46 8.35 20.23
C ILE A 219 -3.09 7.76 20.57
N GLY A 220 -2.43 8.32 21.57
CA GLY A 220 -1.15 7.85 22.08
C GLY A 220 -1.20 6.38 22.55
N GLY A 221 -2.28 5.98 23.21
CA GLY A 221 -2.49 4.58 23.64
C GLY A 221 -2.60 3.60 22.49
N VAL A 222 -3.29 3.96 21.39
CA VAL A 222 -3.33 3.12 20.19
C VAL A 222 -1.98 3.10 19.48
N LEU A 223 -1.34 4.27 19.34
CA LEU A 223 -0.02 4.41 18.73
C LEU A 223 1.03 3.56 19.45
N SER A 224 1.09 3.65 20.79
CA SER A 224 2.05 2.87 21.58
C SER A 224 1.86 1.37 21.40
N MET A 225 0.61 0.89 21.31
CA MET A 225 0.34 -0.52 21.00
C MET A 225 0.94 -0.92 19.65
N VAL A 226 0.73 -0.11 18.62
CA VAL A 226 1.22 -0.39 17.26
C VAL A 226 2.75 -0.32 17.19
N GLN A 227 3.37 0.66 17.86
CA GLN A 227 4.82 0.81 17.87
C GLN A 227 5.51 -0.34 18.60
N THR A 228 5.02 -0.74 19.78
CA THR A 228 5.75 -1.65 20.68
C THR A 228 5.25 -3.09 20.65
N ALA A 229 3.92 -3.31 20.54
CA ALA A 229 3.33 -4.64 20.66
C ALA A 229 3.27 -5.39 19.33
N ILE A 230 3.22 -4.67 18.20
CA ILE A 230 3.34 -5.25 16.86
C ILE A 230 4.82 -5.27 16.46
N ARG A 231 5.37 -6.44 16.15
CA ARG A 231 6.79 -6.57 15.79
C ARG A 231 7.07 -5.98 14.40
N TYR A 232 8.21 -5.34 14.22
CA TYR A 232 8.64 -4.95 12.88
C TYR A 232 9.06 -6.17 12.07
N LYS A 233 8.50 -6.33 10.87
CA LYS A 233 8.95 -7.32 9.89
C LYS A 233 8.39 -6.96 8.52
N ILE A 234 9.23 -7.04 7.50
CA ILE A 234 8.85 -6.79 6.10
C ILE A 234 7.99 -7.96 5.58
N PRO A 235 6.74 -7.69 5.15
CA PRO A 235 5.91 -8.71 4.51
C PRO A 235 6.42 -9.03 3.10
N PRO A 236 6.33 -10.30 2.65
CA PRO A 236 6.69 -10.64 1.28
C PRO A 236 5.71 -9.98 0.29
N THR A 237 6.22 -9.62 -0.89
CA THR A 237 5.41 -9.08 -2.01
C THR A 237 4.42 -10.09 -2.57
N VAL A 238 4.74 -11.38 -2.47
CA VAL A 238 3.94 -12.50 -2.92
C VAL A 238 3.82 -13.52 -1.79
N GLU A 239 2.60 -13.95 -1.50
CA GLU A 239 2.32 -14.94 -0.47
C GLU A 239 1.21 -15.89 -0.94
N ASP A 240 1.47 -17.20 -0.89
CA ASP A 240 0.54 -18.25 -1.34
C ASP A 240 -0.01 -18.02 -2.77
N GLY A 241 0.84 -17.49 -3.66
CA GLY A 241 0.49 -17.17 -5.06
C GLY A 241 -0.34 -15.88 -5.24
N LEU A 242 -0.51 -15.08 -4.18
CA LEU A 242 -1.15 -13.78 -4.23
C LEU A 242 -0.09 -12.67 -4.15
N HIS A 243 -0.13 -11.74 -5.11
CA HIS A 243 0.64 -10.50 -5.08
C HIS A 243 -0.02 -9.53 -4.10
N THR A 244 0.59 -9.33 -2.95
CA THR A 244 0.03 -8.54 -1.82
C THR A 244 0.51 -7.10 -1.77
N GLY A 245 1.56 -6.75 -2.53
CA GLY A 245 2.14 -5.41 -2.46
C GLY A 245 3.07 -5.20 -1.26
N GLY A 246 3.47 -6.26 -0.54
CA GLY A 246 4.38 -6.15 0.61
C GLY A 246 3.70 -5.63 1.88
N LEU A 247 2.37 -5.72 1.99
CA LEU A 247 1.59 -5.23 3.13
C LEU A 247 0.72 -6.34 3.73
N LEU A 248 0.64 -6.40 5.07
CA LEU A 248 -0.38 -7.18 5.74
C LEU A 248 -1.62 -6.32 6.00
N PRO A 249 -2.83 -6.77 5.61
CA PRO A 249 -4.02 -5.97 5.86
C PRO A 249 -4.37 -6.00 7.37
N PRO A 250 -4.92 -4.93 7.97
CA PRO A 250 -4.96 -4.69 9.42
C PRO A 250 -5.39 -5.86 10.33
N ALA A 251 -6.46 -6.61 10.01
CA ALA A 251 -6.85 -7.76 10.84
C ALA A 251 -5.83 -8.92 10.77
N ARG A 252 -5.11 -9.08 9.65
CA ARG A 252 -3.97 -10.00 9.53
C ARG A 252 -2.81 -9.54 10.40
N THR A 253 -2.51 -8.26 10.41
CA THR A 253 -1.47 -7.67 11.27
C THR A 253 -1.74 -8.00 12.74
N LEU A 254 -2.98 -7.86 13.20
CA LEU A 254 -3.36 -8.22 14.58
C LEU A 254 -3.29 -9.74 14.83
N LEU A 255 -3.69 -10.57 13.87
CA LEU A 255 -3.70 -12.02 14.06
C LEU A 255 -2.37 -12.71 13.75
N SER A 256 -1.34 -11.95 13.36
CA SER A 256 0.03 -12.41 13.16
C SER A 256 1.05 -11.69 14.05
N GLY A 257 0.74 -10.49 14.53
CA GLY A 257 1.54 -9.75 15.51
C GLY A 257 2.79 -9.11 14.95
N TRP A 258 2.82 -8.84 13.65
CA TRP A 258 3.95 -8.19 13.00
C TRP A 258 3.52 -7.39 11.76
N GLY A 259 4.38 -6.48 11.30
CA GLY A 259 4.20 -5.67 10.11
C GLY A 259 5.30 -4.61 9.97
N ASP A 260 5.49 -4.08 8.76
CA ASP A 260 6.41 -2.98 8.46
C ASP A 260 5.75 -1.60 8.65
N CYS A 261 6.40 -0.52 8.19
CA CYS A 261 5.91 0.85 8.32
C CYS A 261 4.54 1.07 7.65
N ASP A 262 4.34 0.54 6.44
CA ASP A 262 3.07 0.61 5.71
C ASP A 262 1.97 -0.14 6.47
N THR A 263 2.24 -1.41 6.81
CA THR A 263 1.31 -2.28 7.53
C THR A 263 0.88 -1.67 8.87
N LYS A 264 1.83 -1.18 9.66
CA LYS A 264 1.58 -0.56 10.97
C LYS A 264 0.78 0.73 10.85
N THR A 265 1.07 1.54 9.83
CA THR A 265 0.30 2.76 9.54
C THR A 265 -1.14 2.43 9.14
N GLY A 266 -1.33 1.44 8.27
CA GLY A 266 -2.66 0.95 7.91
C GLY A 266 -3.45 0.47 9.12
N LEU A 267 -2.81 -0.30 10.01
CA LEU A 267 -3.43 -0.76 11.25
C LEU A 267 -3.85 0.41 12.16
N LEU A 268 -2.93 1.33 12.46
CA LEU A 268 -3.20 2.47 13.32
C LEU A 268 -4.35 3.31 12.78
N ALA A 269 -4.28 3.68 11.50
CA ALA A 269 -5.31 4.49 10.85
C ALA A 269 -6.67 3.77 10.79
N SER A 270 -6.71 2.45 10.59
CA SER A 270 -7.97 1.71 10.63
C SER A 270 -8.61 1.67 12.02
N ILE A 271 -7.81 1.61 13.09
CA ILE A 271 -8.35 1.71 14.46
C ILE A 271 -8.86 3.14 14.69
N LEU A 272 -8.02 4.14 14.44
CA LEU A 272 -8.33 5.57 14.64
C LEU A 272 -9.50 6.07 13.80
N GLY A 273 -9.75 5.50 12.63
CA GLY A 273 -10.86 5.87 11.75
C GLY A 273 -12.25 5.62 12.34
N ASN A 274 -12.35 4.90 13.46
CA ASN A 274 -13.62 4.67 14.15
C ASN A 274 -14.13 5.89 14.94
N TRP A 275 -13.27 6.87 15.22
CA TRP A 275 -13.67 8.10 15.90
C TRP A 275 -13.86 9.23 14.90
N LYS A 276 -15.10 9.70 14.74
CA LYS A 276 -15.49 10.71 13.73
C LYS A 276 -14.73 12.04 13.80
N GLY A 277 -14.19 12.39 14.97
CA GLY A 277 -13.41 13.62 15.16
C GLY A 277 -11.97 13.54 14.63
N ILE A 278 -11.44 12.33 14.43
CA ILE A 278 -10.04 12.11 14.06
C ILE A 278 -9.93 12.12 12.54
N ARG A 279 -9.44 13.24 11.98
CA ARG A 279 -9.11 13.35 10.54
C ARG A 279 -7.65 13.01 10.34
N MET A 280 -7.36 12.21 9.31
CA MET A 280 -6.04 11.62 9.12
C MET A 280 -5.63 11.63 7.65
N VAL A 281 -4.33 11.76 7.45
CA VAL A 281 -3.70 11.61 6.14
C VAL A 281 -2.51 10.66 6.28
N GLY A 282 -2.28 9.84 5.27
CA GLY A 282 -1.03 9.12 5.09
C GLY A 282 0.03 10.04 4.50
N ILE A 283 1.28 9.82 4.90
CA ILE A 283 2.44 10.59 4.45
C ILE A 283 3.44 9.59 3.89
N ALA A 284 3.65 9.65 2.58
CA ALA A 284 4.70 8.88 1.91
C ALA A 284 5.93 9.76 1.73
N VAL A 285 7.06 9.28 2.22
CA VAL A 285 8.39 9.83 1.94
C VAL A 285 9.22 8.74 1.25
N PRO A 286 10.36 9.06 0.62
CA PRO A 286 11.22 8.03 0.05
C PRO A 286 11.62 7.00 1.11
N GLY A 287 11.41 5.71 0.85
CA GLY A 287 11.84 4.64 1.75
C GLY A 287 10.97 4.43 3.00
N HIS A 288 9.89 5.19 3.20
CA HIS A 288 9.11 5.12 4.44
C HIS A 288 7.67 5.63 4.30
N TYR A 289 6.78 5.11 5.15
CA TYR A 289 5.39 5.55 5.23
C TYR A 289 4.94 5.73 6.67
N LEU A 290 4.31 6.87 6.92
CA LEU A 290 3.75 7.25 8.20
C LEU A 290 2.40 7.95 8.00
N MET A 291 1.87 8.58 9.04
CA MET A 291 0.62 9.31 8.95
C MET A 291 0.66 10.62 9.73
N ALA A 292 -0.38 11.42 9.60
CA ALA A 292 -0.56 12.65 10.34
C ALA A 292 -2.04 12.81 10.74
N ILE A 293 -2.28 13.41 11.90
CA ILE A 293 -3.61 13.61 12.48
C ILE A 293 -3.91 15.10 12.54
N ARG A 294 -5.12 15.49 12.17
CA ARG A 294 -5.57 16.88 12.24
C ARG A 294 -5.71 17.32 13.69
N ARG A 295 -4.78 18.15 14.16
CA ARG A 295 -4.87 18.93 15.40
C ARG A 295 -4.00 20.17 15.29
N LEU A 296 -4.15 21.11 16.22
CA LEU A 296 -3.22 22.22 16.32
C LEU A 296 -1.87 21.69 16.84
N PRO A 297 -0.75 21.98 16.15
CA PRO A 297 0.56 21.56 16.62
C PRO A 297 0.88 22.18 17.97
N GLY A 298 1.31 21.34 18.91
CA GLY A 298 1.90 21.75 20.18
C GLY A 298 3.33 22.26 20.01
N LYS A 299 3.92 22.73 21.11
CA LYS A 299 5.32 23.19 21.10
C LYS A 299 6.26 22.02 20.79
N GLY A 300 6.95 22.11 19.65
CA GLY A 300 7.92 21.11 19.22
C GLY A 300 7.33 19.96 18.40
N ASP A 301 6.01 19.95 18.18
CA ASP A 301 5.39 18.97 17.31
C ASP A 301 5.87 19.16 15.86
N ILE A 302 6.23 18.05 15.22
CA ILE A 302 6.49 18.00 13.79
C ILE A 302 5.15 17.80 13.08
N PHE A 303 4.86 18.64 12.10
CA PHE A 303 3.60 18.65 11.38
C PHE A 303 3.80 18.95 9.91
N VAL A 304 2.80 18.61 9.11
CA VAL A 304 2.70 18.93 7.68
C VAL A 304 1.45 19.76 7.42
N ARG A 305 1.40 20.42 6.27
CA ARG A 305 0.22 21.16 5.82
C ARG A 305 -0.43 20.45 4.64
N TYR A 306 -1.76 20.34 4.69
CA TYR A 306 -2.58 19.79 3.63
C TYR A 306 -3.89 20.57 3.56
N GLU A 307 -4.24 21.07 2.37
CA GLU A 307 -5.44 21.89 2.13
C GLU A 307 -5.60 23.09 3.11
N GLY A 308 -4.49 23.74 3.45
CA GLY A 308 -4.47 24.89 4.36
C GLY A 308 -4.63 24.52 5.85
N LEU A 309 -4.70 23.23 6.17
CA LEU A 309 -4.84 22.70 7.52
C LEU A 309 -3.53 22.03 7.98
N GLU A 310 -3.25 22.11 9.27
CA GLU A 310 -2.07 21.51 9.91
C GLU A 310 -2.38 20.10 10.42
N TYR A 311 -1.50 19.15 10.13
CA TYR A 311 -1.62 17.76 10.56
C TYR A 311 -0.34 17.36 11.28
N VAL A 312 -0.47 17.01 12.55
CA VAL A 312 0.67 16.60 13.37
C VAL A 312 1.08 15.18 13.00
N LEU A 313 2.37 14.97 12.75
CA LEU A 313 2.91 13.69 12.34
C LEU A 313 2.80 12.65 13.45
N VAL A 314 2.59 11.41 13.01
CA VAL A 314 2.49 10.23 13.86
C VAL A 314 3.27 9.13 13.16
N GLU A 315 4.27 8.58 13.83
CA GLU A 315 5.14 7.53 13.29
C GLU A 315 4.78 6.16 13.88
N PRO A 316 4.01 5.32 13.19
CA PRO A 316 3.58 4.04 13.72
C PRO A 316 4.69 2.98 13.64
N ALA A 317 5.69 3.24 12.80
CA ALA A 317 6.87 2.40 12.69
C ALA A 317 7.61 2.37 14.02
N GLY A 318 7.86 1.16 14.48
CA GLY A 318 8.58 0.83 15.70
C GLY A 318 9.19 -0.56 15.56
N PRO A 319 9.99 -1.06 16.50
CA PRO A 319 9.96 -0.67 17.91
C PRO A 319 10.45 0.76 18.12
N ALA A 320 9.59 1.58 18.70
CA ALA A 320 9.83 2.98 18.99
C ALA A 320 8.98 3.40 20.20
N TRP A 321 9.31 4.53 20.80
CA TRP A 321 8.53 5.16 21.85
C TRP A 321 8.39 6.65 21.52
N LEU A 322 7.65 6.92 20.43
CA LEU A 322 7.52 8.26 19.85
C LEU A 322 6.06 8.71 19.98
N ASP A 323 5.83 9.69 20.85
CA ASP A 323 4.54 10.34 21.03
C ASP A 323 4.04 11.00 19.72
N PRO A 324 2.72 11.18 19.53
CA PRO A 324 2.19 11.99 18.45
C PRO A 324 2.87 13.36 18.40
N GLY A 325 3.39 13.77 17.26
CA GLY A 325 4.19 14.98 17.08
C GLY A 325 5.70 14.77 17.10
N THR A 326 6.16 13.56 17.45
CA THR A 326 7.55 13.16 17.35
C THR A 326 7.73 12.14 16.23
N VAL A 327 8.79 12.30 15.44
CA VAL A 327 9.23 11.32 14.43
C VAL A 327 10.72 11.04 14.58
N GLY A 328 11.18 9.97 13.95
CA GLY A 328 12.57 9.56 13.91
C GLY A 328 13.47 10.60 13.22
N GLN A 329 14.77 10.58 13.53
CA GLN A 329 15.74 11.48 12.88
C GLN A 329 15.80 11.24 11.35
N ALA A 330 15.78 9.99 10.91
CA ALA A 330 15.74 9.64 9.49
C ALA A 330 14.48 10.22 8.81
N THR A 331 13.31 10.04 9.41
CA THR A 331 12.05 10.62 8.94
C THR A 331 12.12 12.14 8.88
N THR A 332 12.70 12.79 9.90
CA THR A 332 12.90 14.25 9.92
C THR A 332 13.77 14.71 8.76
N ALA A 333 14.86 14.00 8.46
CA ALA A 333 15.73 14.31 7.35
C ALA A 333 15.04 14.14 5.99
N LEU A 334 14.25 13.08 5.82
CA LEU A 334 13.47 12.83 4.60
C LEU A 334 12.43 13.92 4.34
N LEU A 335 11.75 14.39 5.39
CA LEU A 335 10.77 15.49 5.28
C LEU A 335 11.41 16.82 4.88
N ALA A 336 12.67 17.06 5.25
CA ALA A 336 13.45 18.22 4.84
C ALA A 336 14.15 18.04 3.47
N GLY A 337 14.12 16.83 2.92
CA GLY A 337 14.76 16.46 1.66
C GLY A 337 14.09 17.09 0.43
N LYS A 338 14.82 17.10 -0.69
CA LYS A 338 14.34 17.68 -1.96
C LYS A 338 13.18 16.91 -2.58
N ASP A 339 13.11 15.61 -2.34
CA ASP A 339 12.06 14.73 -2.88
C ASP A 339 10.69 14.99 -2.24
N GLY A 340 10.68 15.67 -1.08
CA GLY A 340 9.47 16.05 -0.36
C GLY A 340 8.67 14.85 0.13
N TYR A 341 7.35 15.05 0.25
CA TYR A 341 6.42 14.03 0.69
C TYR A 341 5.13 14.07 -0.13
N ARG A 342 4.46 12.92 -0.23
CA ARG A 342 3.13 12.81 -0.82
C ARG A 342 2.09 12.61 0.28
N VAL A 343 1.04 13.42 0.24
CA VAL A 343 -0.10 13.29 1.16
C VAL A 343 -1.19 12.43 0.55
N GLU A 344 -1.72 11.49 1.33
CA GLU A 344 -2.79 10.59 0.92
C GLU A 344 -3.95 10.68 1.92
N PRO A 345 -5.05 11.36 1.60
CA PRO A 345 -6.16 11.52 2.53
C PRO A 345 -6.83 10.18 2.81
N PHE A 346 -7.03 9.86 4.09
CA PHE A 346 -7.82 8.70 4.47
C PHE A 346 -9.32 9.04 4.48
N PHE A 347 -9.71 10.20 5.03
CA PHE A 347 -11.07 10.76 4.97
C PHE A 347 -11.16 12.20 5.49
#